data_AF-A0A8C7RRG8-F1
#
_entry.id   AF-A0A8C7RRG8-F1
#
_cell.length_a   1.000
_cell.length_b   1.000
_cell.length_c   1.000
_cell.angle_alpha   90.00
_cell.angle_beta   90.00
_cell.angle_gamma   90.00
#
_symmetry.space_group_name_H-M   'P 1'
#
loop_
_entity.id
_entity.type
_entity.pdbx_description
1 polymer ?
#
loop_
_entity_poly.entity_id
_entity_poly.type
_entity_poly.pdbx_seq_one_letter_code
_entity_poly.pdbx_strand_id
1 'polypeptide(L)'
;SLSVSSTKLIECSTNSFSPESVRLVDGAGLCSGRVEVKSNQSWASVCEADFDRQDAEVVCRDVGCGAPAALQGGLYGEGEGQTWDKEFQCKGNESLLLDCDTSDRENNTCLPGNAVGLTCSEPDDVRLVGGGSRCAGGVEWYDQGEWRTVGADDRNQRDVAAVVCRQLGCGSAVSVLPGNTTIGIRVSCSGSESSLRECGRSDDLLPGLTVICSDLLVQPDIFLTDSMGGVSRGHQGPEMFRGYNFTITCSTQPQYPGGFFLLTFTGSNRTQIQQAVNHSAAFLFPAADDSHQGNYSCVYDNYVFSHNFSSESELLSLAITGN
;
A
#
# COMPACT_ATOMS: atom_id res chain seq x y z
N SER A 1 -71.95 -13.52 24.61
CA SER A 1 -70.71 -12.83 24.97
C SER A 1 -69.58 -13.44 24.19
N LEU A 2 -69.01 -12.70 23.24
CA LEU A 2 -67.70 -12.93 22.62
C LEU A 2 -67.40 -11.65 21.84
N SER A 3 -66.63 -10.76 22.46
CA SER A 3 -66.09 -9.54 21.85
C SER A 3 -64.71 -9.88 21.28
N VAL A 4 -64.56 -9.83 19.96
CA VAL A 4 -63.24 -9.90 19.32
C VAL A 4 -62.81 -8.48 19.00
N SER A 5 -61.72 -8.07 19.64
CA SER A 5 -61.09 -6.75 19.56
C SER A 5 -60.44 -6.55 18.18
N SER A 6 -60.71 -5.42 17.55
CA SER A 6 -60.06 -4.98 16.31
C SER A 6 -58.57 -4.67 16.55
N THR A 7 -57.69 -5.50 16.02
CA THR A 7 -56.30 -5.11 15.74
C THR A 7 -56.21 -4.66 14.30
N LYS A 8 -55.92 -3.36 14.14
CA LYS A 8 -55.66 -2.67 12.88
C LYS A 8 -54.37 -3.25 12.29
N LEU A 9 -54.47 -3.94 11.14
CA LEU A 9 -53.29 -4.30 10.35
C LEU A 9 -52.65 -2.99 9.84
N ILE A 10 -51.42 -2.73 10.27
CA ILE A 10 -50.54 -1.76 9.62
C ILE A 10 -49.97 -2.50 8.41
N GLU A 11 -50.45 -2.17 7.22
CA GLU A 11 -49.80 -2.58 5.98
C GLU A 11 -48.48 -1.80 5.87
N CYS A 12 -47.36 -2.47 6.17
CA CYS A 12 -46.07 -2.00 5.70
C CYS A 12 -46.02 -2.23 4.19
N SER A 13 -46.27 -1.18 3.42
CA SER A 13 -45.86 -1.13 2.01
C SER A 13 -44.36 -1.33 1.96
N THR A 14 -43.93 -2.53 1.57
CA THR A 14 -42.53 -2.81 1.25
C THR A 14 -42.23 -2.14 -0.10
N ASN A 15 -41.98 -0.84 -0.07
CA ASN A 15 -41.19 -0.23 -1.13
C ASN A 15 -39.77 -0.79 -0.95
N SER A 16 -39.39 -1.76 -1.78
CA SER A 16 -38.08 -2.39 -1.73
C SER A 16 -37.01 -1.40 -2.19
N PHE A 17 -36.65 -0.46 -1.32
CA PHE A 17 -35.45 0.34 -1.50
C PHE A 17 -34.27 -0.61 -1.30
N SER A 18 -33.69 -1.05 -2.42
CA SER A 18 -32.42 -1.78 -2.38
C SER A 18 -31.38 -0.80 -1.83
N PRO A 19 -30.48 -1.18 -0.91
CA PRO A 19 -29.42 -0.27 -0.51
C PRO A 19 -28.61 0.08 -1.76
N GLU A 20 -28.61 1.37 -2.09
CA GLU A 20 -27.68 1.95 -3.05
C GLU A 20 -26.26 1.72 -2.50
N SER A 21 -25.32 1.36 -3.37
CA SER A 21 -24.01 0.84 -2.96
C SER A 21 -22.99 1.04 -4.06
N VAL A 22 -21.71 1.16 -3.69
CA VAL A 22 -20.57 1.32 -4.60
C VAL A 22 -19.66 0.10 -4.53
N ARG A 23 -19.04 -0.27 -5.66
CA ARG A 23 -18.02 -1.32 -5.73
C ARG A 23 -16.92 -1.01 -6.75
N LEU A 24 -15.76 -1.62 -6.53
CA LEU A 24 -14.67 -1.70 -7.50
C LEU A 24 -14.65 -3.10 -8.11
N VAL A 25 -14.65 -3.20 -9.44
CA VAL A 25 -14.69 -4.48 -10.17
C VAL A 25 -13.60 -4.58 -11.24
N ASP A 26 -13.25 -5.80 -11.62
CA ASP A 26 -12.27 -6.11 -12.67
C ASP A 26 -10.85 -5.54 -12.45
N GLY A 27 -10.51 -5.15 -11.21
CA GLY A 27 -9.15 -4.75 -10.84
C GLY A 27 -8.29 -5.88 -10.27
N ALA A 28 -7.06 -5.53 -9.87
CA ALA A 28 -6.07 -6.48 -9.35
C ALA A 28 -6.34 -6.94 -7.91
N GLY A 29 -7.35 -6.36 -7.23
CA GLY A 29 -7.70 -6.62 -5.84
C GLY A 29 -8.91 -5.79 -5.39
N LEU A 30 -9.31 -5.93 -4.12
CA LEU A 30 -10.53 -5.28 -3.57
C LEU A 30 -10.50 -3.74 -3.60
N CYS A 31 -9.30 -3.16 -3.57
CA CYS A 31 -9.07 -1.71 -3.56
C CYS A 31 -8.66 -1.15 -4.92
N SER A 32 -8.90 -1.89 -6.01
CA SER A 32 -8.63 -1.41 -7.36
C SER A 32 -9.69 -1.92 -8.33
N GLY A 33 -10.06 -1.13 -9.33
CA GLY A 33 -10.96 -1.57 -10.39
C GLY A 33 -11.83 -0.45 -10.95
N ARG A 34 -12.76 -0.82 -11.83
CA ARG A 34 -13.80 0.06 -12.36
C ARG A 34 -14.80 0.42 -11.27
N VAL A 35 -15.16 1.69 -11.16
CA VAL A 35 -16.17 2.18 -10.22
C VAL A 35 -17.57 1.91 -10.77
N GLU A 36 -18.36 1.14 -10.02
CA GLU A 36 -19.78 0.90 -10.32
C GLU A 36 -20.66 1.30 -9.14
N VAL A 37 -21.80 1.92 -9.47
CA VAL A 37 -22.80 2.40 -8.51
C VAL A 37 -24.10 1.65 -8.75
N LYS A 38 -24.77 1.24 -7.68
CA LYS A 38 -26.05 0.55 -7.74
C LYS A 38 -27.20 1.54 -7.59
N SER A 39 -28.06 1.62 -8.61
CA SER A 39 -29.35 2.33 -8.55
C SER A 39 -30.45 1.49 -9.17
N ASN A 40 -31.64 1.50 -8.55
CA ASN A 40 -32.84 0.83 -9.03
C ASN A 40 -32.62 -0.63 -9.48
N GLN A 41 -31.84 -1.39 -8.69
CA GLN A 41 -31.50 -2.81 -8.91
C GLN A 41 -30.50 -3.11 -10.04
N SER A 42 -29.98 -2.10 -10.72
CA SER A 42 -28.93 -2.21 -11.74
C SER A 42 -27.61 -1.58 -11.30
N TRP A 43 -26.50 -2.13 -11.78
CA TRP A 43 -25.18 -1.52 -11.65
C TRP A 43 -24.90 -0.65 -12.86
N ALA A 44 -24.37 0.54 -12.60
CA ALA A 44 -24.00 1.50 -13.61
C ALA A 44 -22.53 1.89 -13.45
N SER A 45 -21.79 1.97 -14.56
CA SER A 45 -20.40 2.44 -14.55
C SER A 45 -20.35 3.96 -14.50
N VAL A 46 -19.42 4.53 -13.74
CA VAL A 46 -19.23 5.98 -13.66
C VAL A 46 -18.31 6.46 -14.77
N CYS A 47 -18.65 7.57 -15.42
CA CYS A 47 -17.84 8.14 -16.50
C CYS A 47 -16.61 8.86 -15.95
N GLU A 48 -15.45 8.72 -16.60
CA GLU A 48 -14.20 9.42 -16.24
C GLU A 48 -14.35 10.95 -16.27
N ALA A 49 -15.15 11.48 -17.19
CA ALA A 49 -15.37 12.93 -17.29
C ALA A 49 -16.22 13.50 -16.14
N ASP A 50 -16.95 12.65 -15.44
CA ASP A 50 -17.92 13.02 -14.40
C ASP A 50 -17.44 12.53 -13.00
N PHE A 51 -16.15 12.22 -12.85
CA PHE A 51 -15.56 11.67 -11.63
C PHE A 51 -14.20 12.30 -11.33
N ASP A 52 -14.12 13.04 -10.23
CA ASP A 52 -12.92 13.77 -9.84
C ASP A 52 -12.16 13.13 -8.66
N ARG A 53 -11.14 13.83 -8.16
CA ARG A 53 -10.32 13.35 -7.05
C ARG A 53 -11.08 13.34 -5.71
N GLN A 54 -12.05 14.23 -5.52
CA GLN A 54 -12.85 14.33 -4.32
C GLN A 54 -13.86 13.19 -4.27
N ASP A 55 -14.46 12.85 -5.41
CA ASP A 55 -15.29 11.64 -5.55
C ASP A 55 -14.48 10.39 -5.24
N ALA A 56 -13.24 10.32 -5.75
CA ALA A 56 -12.31 9.23 -5.46
C ALA A 56 -11.99 9.10 -3.96
N GLU A 57 -11.81 10.21 -3.24
CA GLU A 57 -11.59 10.22 -1.80
C GLU A 57 -12.78 9.63 -1.04
N VAL A 58 -14.00 9.93 -1.49
CA VAL A 58 -15.23 9.39 -0.89
C VAL A 58 -15.40 7.91 -1.26
N VAL A 59 -15.21 7.50 -2.52
CA VAL A 59 -15.33 6.09 -2.92
C VAL A 59 -14.33 5.21 -2.19
N CYS A 60 -13.05 5.62 -2.12
CA CYS A 60 -12.05 4.85 -1.39
C CYS A 60 -12.39 4.73 0.09
N ARG A 61 -13.04 5.72 0.69
CA ARG A 61 -13.53 5.65 2.07
C ARG A 61 -14.74 4.73 2.23
N ASP A 62 -15.70 4.83 1.32
CA ASP A 62 -16.95 4.06 1.28
C ASP A 62 -16.66 2.55 1.16
N VAL A 63 -15.77 2.17 0.23
CA VAL A 63 -15.30 0.77 0.09
C VAL A 63 -14.25 0.38 1.13
N GLY A 64 -13.89 1.29 2.03
CA GLY A 64 -12.98 1.05 3.15
C GLY A 64 -11.53 0.87 2.73
N CYS A 65 -11.11 1.38 1.58
CA CYS A 65 -9.79 1.22 0.99
C CYS A 65 -8.86 2.43 1.13
N GLY A 66 -8.94 3.21 2.21
CA GLY A 66 -8.00 4.30 2.48
C GLY A 66 -8.14 5.51 1.53
N ALA A 67 -7.02 6.12 1.13
CA ALA A 67 -6.98 7.29 0.25
C ALA A 67 -6.90 6.88 -1.25
N PRO A 68 -7.24 7.76 -2.21
CA PRO A 68 -7.07 7.44 -3.62
C PRO A 68 -5.59 7.51 -4.03
N ALA A 69 -5.11 6.46 -4.70
CA ALA A 69 -3.72 6.34 -5.19
C ALA A 69 -3.60 6.62 -6.69
N ALA A 70 -4.58 6.20 -7.50
CA ALA A 70 -4.60 6.48 -8.94
C ALA A 70 -6.04 6.52 -9.50
N LEU A 71 -6.24 7.41 -10.48
CA LEU A 71 -7.42 7.50 -11.33
C LEU A 71 -7.01 7.16 -12.77
N GLN A 72 -7.71 6.22 -13.40
CA GLN A 72 -7.36 5.69 -14.72
C GLN A 72 -8.59 5.50 -15.59
N GLY A 73 -8.64 6.13 -16.75
CA GLY A 73 -9.69 5.91 -17.76
C GLY A 73 -9.49 4.63 -18.58
N GLY A 74 -10.56 3.86 -18.78
CA GLY A 74 -10.68 2.88 -19.88
C GLY A 74 -9.80 1.63 -19.82
N LEU A 75 -9.09 1.36 -18.71
CA LEU A 75 -8.25 0.16 -18.57
C LEU A 75 -8.98 -1.10 -18.12
N TYR A 76 -10.16 -0.96 -17.51
CA TYR A 76 -10.91 -2.09 -16.93
C TYR A 76 -12.04 -2.62 -17.83
N GLY A 77 -12.09 -2.19 -19.09
CA GLY A 77 -13.13 -2.57 -20.04
C GLY A 77 -14.51 -1.99 -19.72
N GLU A 78 -15.43 -2.09 -20.69
CA GLU A 78 -16.83 -1.70 -20.53
C GLU A 78 -17.52 -2.76 -19.67
N GLY A 79 -18.02 -2.38 -18.48
CA GLY A 79 -18.90 -3.26 -17.72
C GLY A 79 -20.19 -3.52 -18.50
N GLU A 80 -20.81 -4.69 -18.34
CA GLU A 80 -22.16 -4.91 -18.86
C GLU A 80 -23.16 -4.04 -18.07
N GLY A 81 -23.39 -2.81 -18.49
CA GLY A 81 -24.29 -1.90 -17.76
C GLY A 81 -24.47 -0.53 -18.40
N GLN A 82 -25.53 0.15 -17.97
CA GLN A 82 -25.79 1.55 -18.32
C GLN A 82 -24.73 2.46 -17.67
N THR A 83 -24.35 3.56 -18.31
CA THR A 83 -23.51 4.57 -17.66
C THR A 83 -24.34 5.37 -16.65
N TRP A 84 -23.75 5.70 -15.51
CA TRP A 84 -24.34 6.64 -14.56
C TRP A 84 -24.66 7.97 -15.27
N ASP A 85 -25.81 8.55 -14.94
CA ASP A 85 -26.42 9.66 -15.67
C ASP A 85 -26.16 11.04 -15.03
N LYS A 86 -25.47 11.07 -13.88
CA LYS A 86 -25.16 12.29 -13.13
C LYS A 86 -23.67 12.44 -12.84
N GLU A 87 -23.26 13.66 -12.55
CA GLU A 87 -21.92 13.97 -12.01
C GLU A 87 -21.98 14.00 -10.49
N PHE A 88 -20.97 13.42 -9.83
CA PHE A 88 -20.81 13.54 -8.38
C PHE A 88 -20.08 14.84 -8.07
N GLN A 89 -20.56 15.57 -7.07
CA GLN A 89 -19.96 16.82 -6.61
C GLN A 89 -19.56 16.69 -5.14
N CYS A 90 -18.79 15.64 -4.83
CA CYS A 90 -18.31 15.41 -3.47
C CYS A 90 -17.42 16.56 -3.00
N LYS A 91 -17.52 16.91 -1.72
CA LYS A 91 -16.60 17.84 -1.04
C LYS A 91 -15.36 17.12 -0.53
N GLY A 92 -15.38 15.78 -0.50
CA GLY A 92 -14.28 14.90 -0.08
C GLY A 92 -14.38 14.44 1.38
N ASN A 93 -15.36 14.94 2.16
CA ASN A 93 -15.54 14.62 3.57
C ASN A 93 -16.79 13.76 3.85
N GLU A 94 -17.54 13.43 2.82
CA GLU A 94 -18.70 12.55 2.86
C GLU A 94 -18.29 11.12 3.25
N SER A 95 -19.20 10.38 3.88
CA SER A 95 -18.93 9.01 4.32
C SER A 95 -19.24 7.98 3.24
N LEU A 96 -20.25 8.26 2.41
CA LEU A 96 -20.71 7.43 1.31
C LEU A 96 -20.75 8.27 0.03
N LEU A 97 -20.49 7.67 -1.13
CA LEU A 97 -20.53 8.40 -2.42
C LEU A 97 -21.92 8.99 -2.69
N LEU A 98 -22.96 8.27 -2.26
CA LEU A 98 -24.35 8.63 -2.48
C LEU A 98 -24.85 9.74 -1.54
N ASP A 99 -24.05 10.13 -0.55
CA ASP A 99 -24.30 11.33 0.28
C ASP A 99 -23.84 12.61 -0.42
N CYS A 100 -23.08 12.50 -1.52
CA CYS A 100 -22.61 13.65 -2.27
C CYS A 100 -23.75 14.30 -3.07
N ASP A 101 -23.65 15.63 -3.22
CA ASP A 101 -24.51 16.36 -4.14
C ASP A 101 -24.30 15.83 -5.58
N THR A 102 -25.35 15.81 -6.39
CA THR A 102 -25.28 15.38 -7.79
C THR A 102 -25.86 16.43 -8.73
N SER A 103 -25.22 16.60 -9.88
CA SER A 103 -25.68 17.48 -10.97
C SER A 103 -26.04 16.70 -12.21
N ASP A 104 -26.95 17.27 -13.02
CA ASP A 104 -27.22 16.76 -14.35
C ASP A 104 -25.96 16.94 -15.22
N ARG A 105 -25.62 15.90 -15.99
CA ARG A 105 -24.43 15.92 -16.85
C ARG A 105 -24.55 16.97 -17.96
N GLU A 106 -23.58 17.88 -18.06
CA GLU A 106 -23.60 18.95 -19.08
C GLU A 106 -23.53 18.44 -20.53
N ASN A 107 -22.91 17.28 -20.77
CA ASN A 107 -22.81 16.65 -22.09
C ASN A 107 -23.35 15.21 -22.05
N ASN A 108 -24.45 14.95 -22.77
CA ASN A 108 -25.16 13.67 -22.76
C ASN A 108 -24.40 12.45 -23.33
N THR A 109 -23.09 12.51 -23.55
CA THR A 109 -22.32 11.45 -24.20
C THR A 109 -21.07 11.08 -23.38
N CYS A 110 -21.19 10.02 -22.59
CA CYS A 110 -20.03 9.21 -22.19
C CYS A 110 -19.77 8.19 -23.31
N LEU A 111 -18.56 8.16 -23.87
CA LEU A 111 -18.22 7.21 -24.94
C LEU A 111 -18.03 5.80 -24.35
N PRO A 112 -18.35 4.74 -25.12
CA PRO A 112 -18.01 3.37 -24.75
C PRO A 112 -16.52 3.26 -24.41
N GLY A 113 -16.19 2.70 -23.24
CA GLY A 113 -14.82 2.58 -22.75
C GLY A 113 -14.32 3.73 -21.87
N ASN A 114 -15.12 4.76 -21.59
CA ASN A 114 -14.74 5.86 -20.68
C ASN A 114 -15.18 5.64 -19.23
N ALA A 115 -15.31 4.39 -18.78
CA ALA A 115 -15.57 4.11 -17.38
C ALA A 115 -14.33 4.41 -16.54
N VAL A 116 -14.53 5.07 -15.38
CA VAL A 116 -13.44 5.42 -14.48
C VAL A 116 -12.96 4.19 -13.71
N GLY A 117 -11.65 3.99 -13.74
CA GLY A 117 -10.91 3.09 -12.89
C GLY A 117 -10.33 3.84 -11.69
N LEU A 118 -10.48 3.25 -10.51
CA LEU A 118 -9.97 3.79 -9.26
C LEU A 118 -9.08 2.74 -8.60
N THR A 119 -7.88 3.17 -8.22
CA THR A 119 -7.03 2.42 -7.27
C THR A 119 -6.90 3.23 -6.01
N CYS A 120 -7.28 2.63 -4.90
CA CYS A 120 -7.15 3.19 -3.57
C CYS A 120 -5.88 2.62 -2.90
N SER A 121 -5.25 3.40 -2.03
CA SER A 121 -4.21 2.94 -1.12
C SER A 121 -4.91 2.11 -0.04
N GLU A 122 -4.85 0.77 -0.12
CA GLU A 122 -5.41 -0.15 0.88
C GLU A 122 -5.37 0.47 2.29
N PRO A 123 -6.46 0.37 3.06
CA PRO A 123 -6.52 1.09 4.32
C PRO A 123 -5.39 0.57 5.20
N ASP A 124 -4.54 1.46 5.70
CA ASP A 124 -3.62 1.16 6.79
C ASP A 124 -4.45 0.94 8.07
N ASP A 125 -5.31 -0.09 8.09
CA ASP A 125 -6.11 -0.46 9.25
C ASP A 125 -5.34 -1.38 10.19
N VAL A 126 -4.15 -1.82 9.78
CA VAL A 126 -3.19 -2.53 10.63
C VAL A 126 -1.92 -1.70 10.75
N ARG A 127 -1.36 -1.62 11.95
CA ARG A 127 -0.05 -1.00 12.20
C ARG A 127 0.75 -1.76 13.23
N LEU A 128 2.08 -1.65 13.13
CA LEU A 128 3.01 -2.17 14.13
C LEU A 128 3.53 -1.02 15.00
N VAL A 129 3.32 -1.10 16.31
CA VAL A 129 3.71 -0.06 17.28
C VAL A 129 4.81 -0.51 18.21
N GLY A 130 5.65 0.42 18.66
CA GLY A 130 6.68 0.17 19.65
C GLY A 130 7.89 -0.64 19.16
N GLY A 131 7.95 -0.99 17.87
CA GLY A 131 9.16 -1.53 17.25
C GLY A 131 10.00 -0.46 16.54
N GLY A 132 11.21 -0.85 16.14
CA GLY A 132 12.19 0.05 15.50
C GLY A 132 11.96 0.33 14.02
N SER A 133 10.94 -0.27 13.40
CA SER A 133 10.55 -0.01 12.01
C SER A 133 9.06 -0.30 11.78
N ARG A 134 8.54 0.08 10.61
CA ARG A 134 7.15 -0.19 10.18
C ARG A 134 6.81 -1.68 10.06
N CYS A 135 7.81 -2.55 10.02
CA CYS A 135 7.69 -4.00 9.81
C CYS A 135 8.06 -4.81 11.06
N ALA A 136 8.20 -4.16 12.23
CA ALA A 136 8.30 -4.83 13.51
C ALA A 136 7.55 -4.05 14.60
N GLY A 137 6.88 -4.78 15.51
CA GLY A 137 6.22 -4.18 16.66
C GLY A 137 5.00 -4.95 17.12
N GLY A 138 4.30 -4.37 18.11
CA GLY A 138 3.01 -4.85 18.57
C GLY A 138 1.93 -4.58 17.52
N VAL A 139 1.09 -5.58 17.25
CA VAL A 139 0.04 -5.49 16.23
C VAL A 139 -1.15 -4.71 16.80
N GLU A 140 -1.52 -3.62 16.13
CA GLU A 140 -2.77 -2.91 16.35
C GLU A 140 -3.63 -2.95 15.10
N TRP A 141 -4.91 -3.22 15.29
CA TRP A 141 -5.93 -3.25 14.25
C TRP A 141 -7.00 -2.19 14.56
N TYR A 142 -7.34 -1.39 13.55
CA TYR A 142 -8.36 -0.35 13.62
C TYR A 142 -9.74 -0.97 13.47
N ASP A 143 -10.51 -0.93 14.56
CA ASP A 143 -11.82 -1.56 14.65
C ASP A 143 -12.80 -0.65 15.39
N GLN A 144 -13.99 -0.47 14.80
CA GLN A 144 -15.09 0.31 15.39
C GLN A 144 -14.70 1.75 15.82
N GLY A 145 -13.77 2.38 15.10
CA GLY A 145 -13.35 3.75 15.38
C GLY A 145 -12.18 3.87 16.36
N GLU A 146 -11.62 2.76 16.85
CA GLU A 146 -10.50 2.76 17.79
C GLU A 146 -9.40 1.76 17.38
N TRP A 147 -8.16 2.09 17.73
CA TRP A 147 -7.03 1.17 17.59
C TRP A 147 -7.05 0.16 18.74
N ARG A 148 -7.13 -1.12 18.42
CA ARG A 148 -7.11 -2.21 19.40
C ARG A 148 -5.89 -3.09 19.18
N THR A 149 -5.24 -3.49 20.26
CA THR A 149 -4.17 -4.49 20.21
C THR A 149 -4.75 -5.82 19.75
N VAL A 150 -4.03 -6.54 18.89
CA VAL A 150 -4.40 -7.89 18.44
C VAL A 150 -3.66 -8.93 19.27
N GLY A 151 -4.37 -9.94 19.75
CA GLY A 151 -3.82 -11.13 20.39
C GLY A 151 -4.19 -12.39 19.61
N ALA A 152 -3.40 -13.44 19.75
CA ALA A 152 -3.63 -14.72 19.09
C ALA A 152 -3.20 -15.88 20.00
N ASP A 153 -3.93 -16.99 19.93
CA ASP A 153 -3.54 -18.21 20.64
C ASP A 153 -2.20 -18.74 20.11
N ASP A 154 -1.42 -19.42 20.94
CA ASP A 154 -0.09 -19.93 20.58
C ASP A 154 -0.03 -20.71 19.26
N ARG A 155 -1.09 -21.43 18.92
CA ARG A 155 -1.18 -22.19 17.66
C ARG A 155 -1.42 -21.30 16.43
N ASN A 156 -2.01 -20.13 16.62
CA ASN A 156 -2.45 -19.22 15.57
C ASN A 156 -1.54 -18.00 15.40
N GLN A 157 -0.68 -17.71 16.38
CA GLN A 157 0.27 -16.60 16.36
C GLN A 157 1.05 -16.47 15.05
N ARG A 158 1.51 -17.59 14.48
CA ARG A 158 2.24 -17.60 13.20
C ARG A 158 1.34 -17.25 12.02
N ASP A 159 0.10 -17.73 12.01
CA ASP A 159 -0.85 -17.50 10.92
C ASP A 159 -1.30 -16.03 10.91
N VAL A 160 -1.62 -15.48 12.08
CA VAL A 160 -1.90 -14.03 12.23
C VAL A 160 -0.71 -13.20 11.79
N ALA A 161 0.50 -13.54 12.24
CA ALA A 161 1.70 -12.82 11.85
C ALA A 161 1.96 -12.86 10.33
N ALA A 162 1.69 -14.00 9.68
CA ALA A 162 1.83 -14.12 8.23
C ALA A 162 0.85 -13.21 7.48
N VAL A 163 -0.40 -13.15 7.92
CA VAL A 163 -1.41 -12.24 7.36
C VAL A 163 -1.01 -10.79 7.57
N VAL A 164 -0.55 -10.42 8.77
CA VAL A 164 -0.10 -9.04 9.08
C VAL A 164 1.09 -8.63 8.23
N CYS A 165 2.14 -9.45 8.15
CA CYS A 165 3.32 -9.12 7.35
C CYS A 165 2.99 -9.00 5.86
N ARG A 166 2.08 -9.84 5.35
CA ARG A 166 1.60 -9.77 3.98
C ARG A 166 0.78 -8.51 3.73
N GLN A 167 -0.19 -8.20 4.60
CA GLN A 167 -1.05 -7.03 4.49
C GLN A 167 -0.25 -5.72 4.51
N LEU A 168 0.81 -5.64 5.32
CA LEU A 168 1.69 -4.47 5.41
C LEU A 168 2.72 -4.36 4.27
N GLY A 169 2.78 -5.36 3.38
CA GLY A 169 3.82 -5.47 2.35
C GLY A 169 5.23 -5.64 2.93
N CYS A 170 5.36 -6.23 4.11
CA CYS A 170 6.62 -6.46 4.84
C CYS A 170 7.19 -7.87 4.62
N GLY A 171 6.71 -8.59 3.62
CA GLY A 171 7.12 -9.96 3.30
C GLY A 171 6.55 -11.00 4.27
N SER A 172 7.40 -11.91 4.77
CA SER A 172 6.98 -13.07 5.58
C SER A 172 7.27 -12.89 7.07
N ALA A 173 6.52 -13.55 7.95
CA ALA A 173 6.78 -13.53 9.39
C ALA A 173 8.07 -14.30 9.75
N VAL A 174 9.01 -13.61 10.40
CA VAL A 174 10.30 -14.16 10.88
C VAL A 174 10.19 -14.63 12.33
N SER A 175 9.60 -13.79 13.18
CA SER A 175 9.45 -14.08 14.60
C SER A 175 8.14 -13.55 15.15
N VAL A 176 7.61 -14.27 16.13
CA VAL A 176 6.39 -13.91 16.84
C VAL A 176 6.67 -14.02 18.32
N LEU A 177 6.42 -12.93 19.05
CA LEU A 177 6.65 -12.85 20.49
C LEU A 177 5.32 -12.50 21.18
N PRO A 178 4.94 -13.21 22.25
CA PRO A 178 3.83 -12.79 23.08
C PRO A 178 4.18 -11.46 23.77
N GLY A 179 3.30 -10.48 23.63
CA GLY A 179 3.38 -9.18 24.26
C GLY A 179 3.22 -9.32 25.77
N ASN A 180 4.19 -8.81 26.53
CA ASN A 180 4.29 -9.08 27.96
C ASN A 180 3.31 -8.23 28.83
N THR A 181 2.64 -7.21 28.26
CA THR A 181 1.87 -6.24 29.06
C THR A 181 0.59 -5.70 28.45
N THR A 182 0.31 -5.95 27.17
CA THR A 182 -0.90 -5.45 26.50
C THR A 182 -1.89 -6.59 26.30
N ILE A 183 -3.16 -6.30 26.54
CA ILE A 183 -4.25 -7.25 26.33
C ILE A 183 -4.96 -6.84 25.04
N GLY A 184 -5.08 -7.77 24.10
CA GLY A 184 -5.65 -7.55 22.79
C GLY A 184 -6.86 -8.43 22.49
N ILE A 185 -7.62 -8.03 21.48
CA ILE A 185 -8.72 -8.81 20.93
C ILE A 185 -8.18 -10.07 20.28
N ARG A 186 -8.84 -11.21 20.52
CA ARG A 186 -8.44 -12.47 19.94
C ARG A 186 -8.77 -12.52 18.44
N VAL A 187 -7.76 -12.74 17.63
CA VAL A 187 -7.85 -12.97 16.18
C VAL A 187 -7.33 -14.36 15.86
N SER A 188 -8.04 -15.03 14.96
CA SER A 188 -7.74 -16.38 14.49
C SER A 188 -7.76 -16.43 12.97
N CYS A 189 -6.60 -16.61 12.35
CA CYS A 189 -6.43 -16.73 10.90
C CYS A 189 -6.10 -18.18 10.50
N SER A 190 -6.36 -18.55 9.25
CA SER A 190 -5.89 -19.80 8.64
C SER A 190 -4.48 -19.66 8.04
N GLY A 191 -4.03 -18.43 7.83
CA GLY A 191 -2.72 -18.06 7.28
C GLY A 191 -2.74 -17.76 5.78
N SER A 192 -3.84 -18.04 5.07
CA SER A 192 -4.00 -17.73 3.64
C SER A 192 -4.70 -16.40 3.36
N GLU A 193 -5.29 -15.76 4.37
CA GLU A 193 -6.05 -14.51 4.26
C GLU A 193 -5.21 -13.34 3.77
N SER A 194 -5.77 -12.50 2.89
CA SER A 194 -5.05 -11.32 2.42
C SER A 194 -4.98 -10.20 3.47
N SER A 195 -5.96 -10.14 4.36
CA SER A 195 -6.08 -9.14 5.42
C SER A 195 -6.61 -9.70 6.74
N LEU A 196 -6.38 -9.00 7.86
CA LEU A 196 -6.93 -9.38 9.17
C LEU A 196 -8.47 -9.37 9.21
N ARG A 197 -9.14 -8.68 8.29
CA ARG A 197 -10.61 -8.63 8.20
C ARG A 197 -11.25 -9.95 7.84
N GLU A 198 -10.52 -10.81 7.11
CA GLU A 198 -10.97 -12.13 6.71
C GLU A 198 -10.79 -13.17 7.83
N CYS A 199 -10.03 -12.82 8.88
CA CYS A 199 -9.79 -13.70 10.02
C CYS A 199 -10.97 -13.71 11.00
N GLY A 200 -11.10 -14.81 11.74
CA GLY A 200 -12.08 -14.95 12.80
C GLY A 200 -11.73 -14.07 14.01
N ARG A 201 -12.70 -13.28 14.47
CA ARG A 201 -12.56 -12.42 15.65
C ARG A 201 -13.35 -12.99 16.83
N SER A 202 -12.77 -12.90 18.03
CA SER A 202 -13.46 -13.13 19.30
C SER A 202 -13.22 -11.95 20.26
N ASP A 203 -14.20 -11.66 21.11
CA ASP A 203 -14.08 -10.66 22.18
C ASP A 203 -13.26 -11.18 23.39
N ASP A 204 -12.75 -12.41 23.30
CA ASP A 204 -11.78 -12.93 24.25
C ASP A 204 -10.51 -12.07 24.25
N LEU A 205 -10.02 -11.80 25.44
CA LEU A 205 -8.85 -10.97 25.67
C LEU A 205 -7.61 -11.84 25.88
N LEU A 206 -6.64 -11.72 24.98
CA LEU A 206 -5.38 -12.46 25.00
C LEU A 206 -4.19 -11.50 25.13
N PRO A 207 -3.00 -11.99 25.52
CA PRO A 207 -1.77 -11.21 25.40
C PRO A 207 -1.59 -10.70 23.97
N GLY A 208 -1.21 -9.42 23.83
CA GLY A 208 -0.98 -8.79 22.54
C GLY A 208 0.11 -9.49 21.75
N LEU A 209 0.07 -9.37 20.43
CA LEU A 209 1.00 -10.03 19.53
C LEU A 209 2.10 -9.06 19.10
N THR A 210 3.36 -9.45 19.21
CA THR A 210 4.49 -8.73 18.60
C THR A 210 5.01 -9.53 17.41
N VAL A 211 5.14 -8.88 16.26
CA VAL A 211 5.54 -9.50 15.00
C VAL A 211 6.81 -8.85 14.48
N ILE A 212 7.70 -9.67 13.91
CA ILE A 212 8.86 -9.25 13.14
C ILE A 212 8.74 -9.88 11.75
N CYS A 213 8.67 -9.04 10.71
CA CYS A 213 8.59 -9.48 9.32
C CYS A 213 9.96 -9.51 8.62
N SER A 214 10.03 -10.11 7.43
CA SER A 214 11.28 -10.26 6.67
C SER A 214 11.82 -8.93 6.15
N ASP A 215 10.93 -8.04 5.72
CA ASP A 215 11.33 -6.80 5.05
C ASP A 215 11.37 -5.67 6.06
N LEU A 216 12.27 -5.82 7.04
CA LEU A 216 12.40 -4.91 8.17
C LEU A 216 13.06 -3.58 7.79
N LEU A 217 13.97 -3.63 6.82
CA LEU A 217 14.84 -2.52 6.44
C LEU A 217 14.21 -1.77 5.26
N VAL A 218 14.11 -0.43 5.40
CA VAL A 218 13.65 0.42 4.30
C VAL A 218 14.67 0.36 3.17
N GLN A 219 14.16 0.35 1.94
CA GLN A 219 14.96 0.42 0.72
C GLN A 219 16.00 1.54 0.84
N PRO A 220 17.30 1.25 0.68
CA PRO A 220 18.32 2.27 0.71
C PRO A 220 18.29 3.14 -0.57
N ASP A 221 18.58 4.42 -0.41
CA ASP A 221 18.77 5.35 -1.51
C ASP A 221 20.18 5.21 -2.09
N ILE A 222 20.27 5.17 -3.41
CA ILE A 222 21.53 5.21 -4.15
C ILE A 222 21.61 6.51 -4.94
N PHE A 223 22.71 7.24 -4.80
CA PHE A 223 22.92 8.48 -5.52
C PHE A 223 24.36 8.64 -5.97
N LEU A 224 24.51 9.28 -7.13
CA LEU A 224 25.79 9.62 -7.71
C LEU A 224 26.11 11.08 -7.38
N THR A 225 27.31 11.29 -6.86
CA THR A 225 27.86 12.62 -6.57
C THR A 225 29.16 12.80 -7.31
N ASP A 226 29.33 13.97 -7.91
CA ASP A 226 30.56 14.36 -8.58
C ASP A 226 31.13 15.62 -7.92
N SER A 227 32.44 15.63 -7.77
CA SER A 227 33.17 16.73 -7.14
C SER A 227 33.57 17.83 -8.13
N MET A 228 33.45 17.60 -9.45
CA MET A 228 34.07 18.42 -10.49
C MET A 228 33.13 18.87 -11.63
N GLY A 229 31.81 18.70 -11.49
CA GLY A 229 30.82 19.05 -12.52
C GLY A 229 30.78 18.09 -13.71
N GLY A 230 31.14 16.82 -13.50
CA GLY A 230 31.34 15.83 -14.56
C GLY A 230 30.09 15.02 -14.96
N VAL A 231 28.92 15.38 -14.43
CA VAL A 231 27.66 14.66 -14.62
C VAL A 231 26.74 15.41 -15.57
N SER A 232 26.35 14.77 -16.68
CA SER A 232 25.24 15.20 -17.53
C SER A 232 23.98 14.40 -17.24
N ARG A 233 22.79 15.02 -17.40
CA ARG A 233 21.51 14.31 -17.37
C ARG A 233 21.18 13.83 -18.78
N GLY A 234 21.39 12.55 -19.05
CA GLY A 234 20.98 11.91 -20.29
C GLY A 234 19.50 11.51 -20.28
N HIS A 235 19.00 11.06 -21.42
CA HIS A 235 17.63 10.54 -21.55
C HIS A 235 17.40 9.19 -20.85
N GLN A 236 18.46 8.49 -20.43
CA GLN A 236 18.41 7.14 -19.82
C GLN A 236 19.03 7.06 -18.42
N GLY A 237 19.48 8.19 -17.85
CA GLY A 237 20.16 8.23 -16.54
C GLY A 237 21.28 9.27 -16.45
N PRO A 238 22.03 9.30 -15.33
CA PRO A 238 23.24 10.09 -15.20
C PRO A 238 24.35 9.58 -16.12
N GLU A 239 24.99 10.51 -16.83
CA GLU A 239 26.13 10.26 -17.71
C GLU A 239 27.38 10.89 -17.08
N MET A 240 28.50 10.15 -17.09
CA MET A 240 29.76 10.56 -16.49
C MET A 240 30.86 10.67 -17.54
N PHE A 241 31.57 11.80 -17.58
CA PHE A 241 32.70 11.98 -18.48
C PHE A 241 33.90 11.13 -18.08
N ARG A 242 34.54 10.50 -19.07
CA ARG A 242 35.76 9.70 -18.87
C ARG A 242 36.87 10.52 -18.18
N GLY A 243 37.53 9.90 -17.20
CA GLY A 243 38.66 10.48 -16.46
C GLY A 243 38.29 11.37 -15.27
N TYR A 244 37.00 11.68 -15.08
CA TYR A 244 36.53 12.40 -13.90
C TYR A 244 36.35 11.47 -12.70
N ASN A 245 36.50 12.02 -11.50
CA ASN A 245 36.17 11.31 -10.27
C ASN A 245 34.68 11.36 -10.00
N PHE A 246 34.15 10.28 -9.45
CA PHE A 246 32.76 10.22 -8.99
C PHE A 246 32.67 9.37 -7.74
N THR A 247 31.63 9.62 -6.95
CA THR A 247 31.35 8.90 -5.73
C THR A 247 29.92 8.39 -5.79
N ILE A 248 29.76 7.07 -5.63
CA ILE A 248 28.45 6.48 -5.41
C ILE A 248 28.25 6.43 -3.91
N THR A 249 27.16 7.02 -3.44
CA THR A 249 26.81 7.01 -2.02
C THR A 249 25.52 6.23 -1.85
N CYS A 250 25.54 5.28 -0.93
CA CYS A 250 24.36 4.58 -0.45
C CYS A 250 23.96 5.20 0.89
N SER A 251 22.67 5.45 1.10
CA SER A 251 22.14 5.94 2.38
C SER A 251 20.84 5.22 2.71
N THR A 252 20.52 5.10 4.00
CA THR A 252 19.22 4.60 4.47
C THR A 252 18.68 5.51 5.56
N GLN A 253 17.36 5.48 5.76
CA GLN A 253 16.73 6.22 6.85
C GLN A 253 17.18 5.64 8.21
N PRO A 254 17.46 6.48 9.23
CA PRO A 254 17.89 6.01 10.55
C PRO A 254 16.83 5.10 11.21
N GLN A 255 17.05 3.79 11.17
CA GLN A 255 16.16 2.80 11.80
C GLN A 255 16.89 2.01 12.89
N TYR A 256 18.08 1.51 12.55
CA TYR A 256 18.90 0.70 13.43
C TYR A 256 20.36 1.14 13.34
N PRO A 257 21.07 1.21 14.47
CA PRO A 257 22.50 1.53 14.46
C PRO A 257 23.30 0.40 13.78
N GLY A 258 24.41 0.76 13.13
CA GLY A 258 25.33 -0.19 12.52
C GLY A 258 24.93 -0.60 11.10
N GLY A 259 25.34 -1.81 10.71
CA GLY A 259 25.16 -2.35 9.37
C GLY A 259 26.26 -1.98 8.38
N PHE A 260 26.20 -2.55 7.19
CA PHE A 260 27.13 -2.28 6.10
C PHE A 260 26.41 -2.30 4.75
N PHE A 261 26.97 -1.55 3.81
CA PHE A 261 26.49 -1.49 2.44
C PHE A 261 27.39 -2.30 1.53
N LEU A 262 26.79 -3.08 0.63
CA LEU A 262 27.44 -3.73 -0.49
C LEU A 262 26.99 -3.02 -1.77
N LEU A 263 27.93 -2.38 -2.45
CA LEU A 263 27.70 -1.86 -3.78
C LEU A 263 27.93 -2.99 -4.78
N THR A 264 26.87 -3.42 -5.45
CA THR A 264 26.93 -4.46 -6.49
C THR A 264 26.94 -3.81 -7.87
N PHE A 265 27.69 -4.41 -8.79
CA PHE A 265 27.77 -3.96 -10.17
C PHE A 265 27.50 -5.12 -11.12
N THR A 266 26.37 -5.02 -11.82
CA THR A 266 25.84 -6.08 -12.70
C THR A 266 26.72 -6.32 -13.94
N GLY A 267 27.50 -5.31 -14.37
CA GLY A 267 28.38 -5.40 -15.54
C GLY A 267 29.65 -6.23 -15.34
N SER A 268 30.10 -6.49 -14.09
CA SER A 268 31.38 -7.17 -13.88
C SER A 268 31.47 -8.07 -12.64
N ASN A 269 30.35 -8.48 -12.04
CA ASN A 269 30.30 -9.28 -10.80
C ASN A 269 31.26 -8.76 -9.70
N ARG A 270 31.43 -7.44 -9.62
CA ARG A 270 32.26 -6.78 -8.61
C ARG A 270 31.34 -6.28 -7.50
N THR A 271 31.72 -6.57 -6.27
CA THR A 271 31.05 -6.07 -5.06
C THR A 271 32.07 -5.32 -4.20
N GLN A 272 31.69 -4.14 -3.74
CA GLN A 272 32.48 -3.37 -2.77
C GLN A 272 31.69 -3.27 -1.46
N ILE A 273 32.36 -3.35 -0.32
CA ILE A 273 31.71 -3.35 0.99
C ILE A 273 32.22 -2.15 1.79
N GLN A 274 31.31 -1.40 2.40
CA GLN A 274 31.62 -0.28 3.30
C GLN A 274 30.71 -0.30 4.52
N GLN A 275 31.26 0.03 5.69
CA GLN A 275 30.47 0.14 6.92
C GLN A 275 29.55 1.36 6.85
N ALA A 276 28.33 1.23 7.38
CA ALA A 276 27.40 2.35 7.46
C ALA A 276 27.86 3.33 8.56
N VAL A 277 28.29 4.52 8.16
CA VAL A 277 28.64 5.63 9.05
C VAL A 277 27.54 6.67 8.93
N ASN A 278 26.86 6.97 10.04
CA ASN A 278 25.65 7.81 10.04
C ASN A 278 24.58 7.33 9.03
N HIS A 279 24.39 6.02 8.93
CA HIS A 279 23.43 5.39 7.99
C HIS A 279 23.76 5.62 6.50
N SER A 280 25.01 5.96 6.19
CA SER A 280 25.49 6.18 4.83
C SER A 280 26.86 5.54 4.59
N ALA A 281 27.15 5.22 3.34
CA ALA A 281 28.45 4.73 2.90
C ALA A 281 28.80 5.31 1.53
N ALA A 282 30.03 5.79 1.39
CA ALA A 282 30.55 6.37 0.16
C ALA A 282 31.59 5.44 -0.50
N PHE A 283 31.42 5.22 -1.80
CA PHE A 283 32.28 4.41 -2.67
C PHE A 283 32.96 5.32 -3.69
N LEU A 284 34.27 5.48 -3.57
CA LEU A 284 35.06 6.45 -4.32
C LEU A 284 35.63 5.80 -5.60
N PHE A 285 35.38 6.43 -6.74
CA PHE A 285 35.92 6.05 -8.04
C PHE A 285 36.84 7.18 -8.56
N PRO A 286 38.17 7.00 -8.54
CA PRO A 286 39.11 8.08 -8.84
C PRO A 286 39.08 8.56 -10.29
N ALA A 287 38.79 7.67 -11.24
CA ALA A 287 38.74 7.97 -12.67
C ALA A 287 37.72 7.07 -13.37
N ALA A 288 36.72 7.68 -14.00
CA ALA A 288 35.73 6.98 -14.79
C ALA A 288 36.33 6.41 -16.10
N ASP A 289 36.02 5.16 -16.40
CA ASP A 289 36.39 4.45 -17.63
C ASP A 289 35.25 3.51 -18.05
N ASP A 290 35.35 2.91 -19.24
CA ASP A 290 34.29 2.07 -19.81
C ASP A 290 33.93 0.84 -18.95
N SER A 291 34.81 0.43 -18.03
CA SER A 291 34.53 -0.69 -17.12
C SER A 291 33.54 -0.32 -16.02
N HIS A 292 33.28 0.97 -15.82
CA HIS A 292 32.31 1.50 -14.86
C HIS A 292 30.92 1.73 -15.48
N GLN A 293 30.73 1.42 -16.76
CA GLN A 293 29.42 1.54 -17.41
C GLN A 293 28.52 0.35 -17.06
N GLY A 294 27.34 0.61 -16.50
CA GLY A 294 26.36 -0.44 -16.17
C GLY A 294 25.40 -0.03 -15.06
N ASN A 295 24.75 -1.03 -14.46
CA ASN A 295 23.79 -0.80 -13.37
C ASN A 295 24.42 -1.13 -12.02
N TYR A 296 24.23 -0.21 -11.08
CA TYR A 296 24.65 -0.30 -9.70
C TYR A 296 23.44 -0.50 -8.79
N SER A 297 23.57 -1.35 -7.77
CA SER A 297 22.63 -1.43 -6.66
C SER A 297 23.36 -1.41 -5.33
N CYS A 298 22.73 -0.82 -4.31
CA CYS A 298 23.20 -0.83 -2.94
C CYS A 298 22.39 -1.87 -2.15
N VAL A 299 23.05 -2.87 -1.60
CA VAL A 299 22.45 -3.81 -0.64
C VAL A 299 22.87 -3.39 0.76
N TYR A 300 21.91 -3.11 1.63
CA TYR A 300 22.15 -2.78 3.03
C TYR A 300 21.87 -4.00 3.91
N ASP A 301 22.91 -4.48 4.59
CA ASP A 301 22.85 -5.61 5.52
C ASP A 301 22.97 -5.11 6.97
N ASN A 302 22.07 -5.59 7.83
CA ASN A 302 22.13 -5.31 9.26
C ASN A 302 21.71 -6.52 10.10
N TYR A 303 22.36 -6.69 11.25
CA TYR A 303 22.03 -7.72 12.23
C TYR A 303 21.25 -7.10 13.39
N VAL A 304 19.94 -7.34 13.40
CA VAL A 304 19.01 -6.75 14.37
C VAL A 304 18.11 -7.86 14.91
N PHE A 305 17.70 -7.80 16.17
CA PHE A 305 16.86 -8.82 16.81
C PHE A 305 17.38 -10.26 16.67
N SER A 306 18.70 -10.44 16.67
CA SER A 306 19.39 -11.72 16.47
C SER A 306 19.22 -12.36 15.09
N HIS A 307 18.76 -11.62 14.09
CA HIS A 307 18.57 -12.07 12.71
C HIS A 307 19.33 -11.13 11.75
N ASN A 308 19.77 -11.69 10.62
CA ASN A 308 20.32 -10.89 9.52
C ASN A 308 19.19 -10.44 8.61
N PHE A 309 19.16 -9.16 8.31
CA PHE A 309 18.24 -8.56 7.35
C PHE A 309 19.04 -7.85 6.26
N SER A 310 18.49 -7.91 5.04
CA SER A 310 19.08 -7.32 3.84
C SER A 310 18.00 -6.56 3.09
N SER A 311 18.31 -5.37 2.58
CA SER A 311 17.42 -4.61 1.69
C SER A 311 18.21 -4.01 0.54
N GLU A 312 17.65 -4.04 -0.68
CA GLU A 312 18.33 -3.63 -1.92
C GLU A 312 17.68 -2.38 -2.52
N SER A 313 18.52 -1.43 -2.95
CA SER A 313 18.09 -0.19 -3.60
C SER A 313 17.52 -0.41 -4.99
N GLU A 314 16.89 0.63 -5.52
CA GLU A 314 16.68 0.76 -6.96
C GLU A 314 18.00 0.70 -7.74
N LEU A 315 17.90 0.39 -9.04
CA LEU A 315 19.05 0.34 -9.93
C LEU A 315 19.46 1.74 -10.39
N LEU A 316 20.73 2.08 -10.19
CA LEU A 316 21.37 3.26 -10.77
C LEU A 316 22.11 2.87 -12.05
N SER A 317 21.56 3.23 -13.21
CA SER A 317 22.23 3.06 -14.50
C SER A 317 23.21 4.21 -14.78
N LEU A 318 24.49 3.89 -14.95
CA LEU A 318 25.55 4.83 -15.26
C LEU A 318 26.08 4.59 -16.67
N ALA A 319 26.09 5.65 -17.48
CA ALA A 319 26.70 5.65 -18.81
C ALA A 319 28.00 6.46 -18.79
N ILE A 320 29.05 5.97 -19.46
CA ILE A 320 30.33 6.67 -19.57
C ILE A 320 30.41 7.30 -20.96
N THR A 321 30.57 8.61 -21.00
CA THR A 321 30.67 9.37 -22.26
C THR A 321 32.12 9.76 -22.54
N GLY A 322 32.47 9.67 -23.83
CA GLY A 322 33.70 10.27 -24.34
C GLY A 322 33.57 11.79 -24.31
N ASN A 323 34.69 12.45 -24.03
CA ASN A 323 34.81 13.91 -24.12
C ASN A 323 34.69 14.40 -25.57
#